data_AF-A0A432QG02-F1
#
_entry.id   AF-A0A432QG02-F1
#
_cell.length_a   1.000
_cell.length_b   1.000
_cell.length_c   1.000
_cell.angle_alpha   90.00
_cell.angle_beta   90.00
_cell.angle_gamma   90.00
#
_symmetry.space_group_name_H-M   'P 1'
#
loop_
_entity.id
_entity.type
_entity.pdbx_description
1 polymer ?
#
loop_
_entity_poly.entity_id
_entity_poly.type
_entity_poly.pdbx_seq_one_letter_code
_entity_poly.pdbx_strand_id
1 'polypeptide(L)' 'MKTNCLSCKYYKIKDTQSGLCRMEALTSGNREAKKPKVDAEDHCEKWINCGQTYYIRLGWIKSNSPEAEKE' A
#
# COMPACT_ATOMS: atom_id res chain seq x y z
N MET A 1 -11.68 -9.87 -2.91
CA MET A 1 -10.42 -9.15 -2.57
C MET A 1 -10.83 -7.82 -1.95
N LYS A 2 -10.31 -7.42 -0.78
CA LYS A 2 -10.66 -6.13 -0.18
C LYS A 2 -10.18 -4.99 -1.09
N THR A 3 -11.01 -3.98 -1.32
CA THR A 3 -10.68 -2.79 -2.13
C THR A 3 -10.04 -1.72 -1.25
N ASN A 4 -8.86 -1.98 -0.70
CA ASN A 4 -8.15 -1.06 0.18
C ASN A 4 -6.79 -0.65 -0.39
N CYS A 5 -6.14 0.32 0.23
CA CYS A 5 -4.83 0.82 -0.18
C CYS A 5 -3.81 -0.30 -0.23
N LEU A 6 -3.80 -1.23 0.74
CA LEU A 6 -2.87 -2.36 0.73
C LEU A 6 -2.96 -3.21 -0.55
N SER A 7 -4.17 -3.43 -1.09
CA SER A 7 -4.43 -4.16 -2.34
C SER A 7 -4.39 -3.28 -3.60
N CYS A 8 -4.03 -2.01 -3.47
CA CYS A 8 -4.01 -1.05 -4.58
C CYS A 8 -2.66 -1.02 -5.32
N LYS A 9 -2.67 -0.95 -6.65
CA LYS A 9 -1.47 -0.84 -7.49
C LYS A 9 -0.64 0.40 -7.17
N TYR A 10 -1.29 1.49 -6.79
CA TYR A 10 -0.65 2.78 -6.51
C TYR A 10 0.00 2.88 -5.13
N TYR A 11 -0.36 1.99 -4.21
CA TYR A 11 0.15 2.02 -2.84
C TYR A 11 1.64 1.63 -2.79
N LYS A 12 2.39 2.30 -1.93
CA LYS A 12 3.76 1.94 -1.55
C LYS A 12 3.79 1.80 -0.04
N ILE A 13 4.02 0.59 0.44
CA ILE A 13 4.19 0.33 1.86
C ILE A 13 5.38 1.12 2.42
N LYS A 14 5.20 1.67 3.62
CA LYS A 14 6.25 2.35 4.39
C LYS A 14 6.44 1.72 5.75
N ASP A 15 5.33 1.40 6.40
CA ASP A 15 5.28 0.80 7.72
C ASP A 15 4.18 -0.28 7.73
N THR A 16 4.02 -0.98 8.85
CA THR A 16 3.02 -2.06 9.00
C THR A 16 1.58 -1.56 8.85
N GLN A 17 1.31 -0.31 9.20
CA GLN A 17 -0.04 0.27 9.19
C GLN A 17 -0.26 1.27 8.04
N SER A 18 0.80 1.85 7.47
CA SER A 18 0.65 2.98 6.54
C SER A 18 1.64 2.98 5.40
N GLY A 19 1.31 3.75 4.37
CA GLY A 19 2.11 3.85 3.17
C GLY A 19 1.84 5.15 2.42
N LEU A 20 2.34 5.22 1.19
CA LEU A 20 2.18 6.38 0.31
C LEU A 20 1.31 6.03 -0.89
N CYS A 21 0.37 6.91 -1.22
CA CYS A 21 -0.34 6.84 -2.49
C CYS A 21 0.52 7.47 -3.60
N ARG A 22 0.83 6.71 -4.65
CA ARG A 22 1.60 7.18 -5.82
C ARG A 22 0.75 7.37 -7.07
N MET A 23 -0.57 7.48 -6.92
CA MET A 23 -1.49 7.57 -8.06
C MET A 23 -1.16 8.77 -8.94
N GLU A 24 -0.99 9.96 -8.37
CA GLU A 24 -0.67 11.17 -9.14
C GLU A 24 0.68 11.05 -9.86
N ALA A 25 1.70 10.52 -9.18
CA ALA A 25 3.04 10.36 -9.75
C ALA A 25 3.08 9.32 -10.89
N LEU A 26 2.28 8.25 -10.80
CA LEU A 26 2.26 7.18 -11.80
C LEU A 26 1.36 7.51 -12.99
N THR A 27 0.24 8.22 -12.76
CA THR A 27 -0.67 8.61 -13.83
C THR A 27 -0.18 9.84 -14.59
N SER A 28 0.45 10.79 -13.92
CA SER A 28 0.93 12.03 -14.56
C SER A 28 2.36 11.92 -15.11
N GLY A 29 3.10 10.85 -14.78
CA GLY A 29 4.52 10.71 -15.09
C GLY A 29 5.45 11.65 -14.29
N ASN A 30 4.90 12.57 -13.49
CA ASN A 30 5.65 13.50 -12.66
C ASN A 30 6.13 12.80 -11.38
N ARG A 31 7.44 12.51 -11.31
CA ARG A 31 8.07 11.85 -10.15
C ARG A 31 8.03 12.70 -8.87
N GLU A 32 7.87 14.01 -8.99
CA GLU A 32 7.80 14.98 -7.89
C GLU A 32 6.37 15.24 -7.43
N ALA A 33 5.36 14.63 -8.08
CA ALA A 33 3.98 14.74 -7.66
C ALA A 33 3.79 14.29 -6.19
N LYS A 34 2.77 14.88 -5.55
CA LYS A 34 2.44 14.65 -4.15
C LYS A 34 2.18 13.16 -3.90
N LYS A 35 2.73 12.67 -2.78
CA LYS A 35 2.58 11.29 -2.32
C LYS A 35 2.01 11.31 -0.91
N PRO A 36 0.70 11.49 -0.74
CA PRO A 36 0.10 11.57 0.58
C PRO A 36 0.28 10.25 1.32
N LYS A 37 0.48 10.34 2.64
CA LYS A 37 0.44 9.19 3.55
C LYS A 37 -1.02 8.73 3.68
N VAL A 38 -1.26 7.43 3.56
CA VAL A 38 -2.58 6.80 3.66
C VAL A 38 -2.47 5.53 4.50
N ASP A 39 -3.55 5.16 5.17
CA ASP A 39 -3.61 3.91 5.91
C ASP A 39 -3.65 2.70 4.95
N ALA A 40 -3.22 1.53 5.40
CA ALA A 40 -3.29 0.30 4.63
C ALA A 40 -4.75 -0.14 4.39
N GLU A 41 -5.66 0.19 5.32
CA GLU A 41 -7.08 -0.18 5.29
C GLU A 41 -7.98 0.87 4.63
N ASP A 42 -7.48 2.08 4.37
CA ASP A 42 -8.16 3.13 3.61
C ASP A 42 -8.57 2.67 2.20
N HIS A 43 -9.50 3.38 1.57
CA HIS A 43 -9.90 3.11 0.19
C HIS A 43 -10.29 4.40 -0.56
N CYS A 44 -10.31 4.33 -1.89
CA CYS A 44 -10.81 5.41 -2.73
C CYS A 44 -11.33 4.87 -4.08
N GLU A 45 -12.05 5.71 -4.81
CA GLU A 45 -12.60 5.41 -6.14
C GLU A 45 -11.54 5.10 -7.21
N LYS A 46 -10.31 5.60 -7.04
CA LYS A 46 -9.19 5.39 -7.98
C LYS A 46 -8.42 4.10 -7.72
N TRP A 47 -8.99 3.20 -6.91
CA TRP A 47 -8.39 1.93 -6.58
C TRP A 47 -8.22 1.04 -7.81
N ILE A 48 -7.06 0.39 -7.93
CA ILE A 48 -6.79 -0.60 -8.98
C ILE A 48 -6.14 -1.82 -8.32
N ASN A 49 -6.61 -3.01 -8.65
CA ASN A 49 -6.08 -4.26 -8.12
C ASN A 49 -4.57 -4.42 -8.41
N CYS A 50 -3.77 -4.73 -7.38
CA CYS A 50 -2.35 -5.05 -7.52
C CYS A 50 -2.02 -6.54 -7.65
N GLY A 51 -3.02 -7.42 -7.62
CA GLY A 51 -2.86 -8.87 -7.81
C GLY A 51 -1.93 -9.48 -6.76
N GLN A 52 -0.92 -10.24 -7.23
CA GLN A 52 0.03 -10.93 -6.35
C GLN A 52 0.83 -10.01 -5.44
N THR A 53 1.03 -8.74 -5.84
CA THR A 53 1.75 -7.76 -5.01
C THR A 53 1.08 -7.55 -3.65
N TYR A 54 -0.22 -7.77 -3.53
CA TYR A 54 -0.94 -7.73 -2.25
C TYR A 54 -0.35 -8.71 -1.23
N TYR A 55 -0.13 -9.96 -1.64
CA TYR A 55 0.38 -11.01 -0.75
C TYR A 55 1.83 -10.78 -0.35
N ILE A 56 2.63 -10.21 -1.25
CA ILE A 56 4.01 -9.80 -0.95
C ILE A 56 4.02 -8.73 0.15
N ARG A 57 3.16 -7.71 0.04
CA ARG A 57 3.04 -6.66 1.06
C ARG A 57 2.51 -7.21 2.37
N LEU A 58 1.51 -8.09 2.32
CA LEU A 58 0.95 -8.72 3.51
C LEU A 58 1.97 -9.58 4.25
N GLY A 59 2.78 -10.35 3.52
CA GLY A 59 3.88 -11.13 4.10
C GLY A 59 4.89 -10.22 4.79
N TRP A 60 5.29 -9.12 4.15
CA TRP A 60 6.18 -8.13 4.76
C TRP A 60 5.57 -7.51 6.03
N ILE A 61 4.29 -7.13 6.03
CA ILE A 61 3.62 -6.57 7.22
C ILE A 61 3.67 -7.57 8.36
N LYS A 62 3.32 -8.83 8.10
CA LYS A 62 3.33 -9.89 9.11
C LYS A 62 4.72 -10.06 9.73
N SER A 63 5.77 -10.15 8.92
CA SER A 63 7.15 -10.30 9.42
C SER A 63 7.67 -9.10 10.20
N ASN A 64 7.08 -7.92 10.03
CA ASN A 64 7.49 -6.69 10.73
C ASN A 64 6.48 -6.29 11.83
N SER A 65 5.45 -7.09 12.06
CA SER A 65 4.49 -6.85 13.14
C SER A 65 5.10 -7.32 14.46
N PRO A 66 4.86 -6.61 15.58
CA PRO A 66 5.40 -6.99 16.89
C PRO A 66 4.95 -8.38 17.37
N GLU A 67 3.93 -8.95 16.74
CA GLU A 67 3.46 -10.31 16.97
C GLU A 67 4.39 -11.39 16.38
N ALA A 68 5.24 -11.04 15.39
CA ALA A 68 6.18 -11.98 14.76
C ALA A 68 7.45 -12.22 15.58
N GLU A 69 7.75 -11.41 16.60
CA GLU A 69 8.91 -11.59 17.49
C GLU A 69 8.66 -12.64 18.59
N LYS A 70 7.51 -13.31 18.60
CA LYS A 70 7.11 -14.27 19.65
C LYS A 70 7.11 -15.74 19.23
N GLU A 71 7.60 -16.10 18.04
CA GLU A 71 7.66 -17.48 17.57
C GLU A 71 9.10 -18.01 17.46
#